data_AF-A0A1H2V4M2-F1
#
_entry.id   AF-A0A1H2V4M2-F1
#
_cell.length_a   1.000
_cell.length_b   1.000
_cell.length_c   1.000
_cell.angle_alpha   90.00
_cell.angle_beta   90.00
_cell.angle_gamma   90.00
#
_symmetry.space_group_name_H-M   'P 1'
#
loop_
_entity.id
_entity.type
_entity.pdbx_description
1 polymer ?
#
loop_
_entity_poly.entity_id
_entity_poly.type
_entity_poly.pdbx_seq_one_letter_code
_entity_poly.pdbx_strand_id
1 'polypeptide(L)'
;MSSTINEKPGQLDDPTSTDIVDPIIQGIRISDLPYPLNPIGAGQVSDWRPLLLSCWSEQRDETVVHLLNSVSVTWTVTQVNSAYMADRIMDAFLETSGLNVVLARQVARLRFFLAWRLSEEGGQALDECLRHWLDSLAEWRGWSDSGGRSSRALLDQLDAMVIAVAASFEQQSLSPFRDFCDQWQRDAQRRAERSVKLRERLLQSESGIARQRRADQTAKAAVGRALANRHLPLAVANFIHDYWLPLMRQVAFSNGVDAAQWRHANKLLEWLVWIGDATLSGGEDERLYQVGEQISDKLADVWTQSMGGAMADGATAAVESVIVARLRGEPLELASTSGNGRFEYDESWLAFSKPSQADVGSVSGRWFVEGSGASEQRRYFFALLEETNEVLWTNGFGVKLGTTSWSDFVEARNKGLLRILPATRQFQDVLRESVIELHQNYQSQLEQRQKAARAAKDQAEALRSRIEAAEARKREELELERREAERAQAEQEQQQREQREAEALRAHRKKDWRPANR
;
A
#
# COMPACT_ATOMS: atom_id res chain seq x y z
N MET A 1 -52.13 -11.59 -5.42
CA MET A 1 -51.05 -11.69 -6.43
C MET A 1 -49.95 -10.78 -5.98
N SER A 2 -48.99 -11.37 -5.28
CA SER A 2 -47.81 -10.73 -4.71
C SER A 2 -46.78 -10.54 -5.82
N SER A 3 -46.30 -9.31 -6.01
CA SER A 3 -45.06 -9.04 -6.73
C SER A 3 -44.07 -8.41 -5.76
N THR A 4 -43.39 -9.28 -5.02
CA THR A 4 -42.11 -9.00 -4.38
C THR A 4 -41.07 -8.80 -5.47
N ILE A 5 -40.70 -7.55 -5.72
CA ILE A 5 -39.49 -7.20 -6.46
C ILE A 5 -38.34 -7.38 -5.47
N ASN A 6 -37.67 -8.52 -5.60
CA ASN A 6 -36.39 -8.81 -4.97
C ASN A 6 -35.31 -8.21 -5.88
N GLU A 7 -35.07 -6.90 -5.76
CA GLU A 7 -33.93 -6.27 -6.41
C GLU A 7 -32.65 -6.71 -5.69
N LYS A 8 -31.82 -7.46 -6.42
CA LYS A 8 -30.41 -7.64 -6.06
C LYS A 8 -29.76 -6.25 -5.90
N PRO A 9 -28.82 -6.05 -4.97
CA PRO A 9 -28.12 -4.78 -4.83
C PRO A 9 -27.42 -4.45 -6.15
N GLY A 10 -27.94 -3.41 -6.81
CA GLY A 10 -27.44 -2.92 -8.08
C GLY A 10 -25.99 -2.47 -7.94
N GLN A 11 -25.18 -2.92 -8.88
CA GLN A 11 -23.85 -2.42 -9.16
C GLN A 11 -24.02 -0.94 -9.56
N LEU A 12 -23.70 -0.02 -8.66
CA LEU A 12 -23.71 1.42 -8.95
C LEU A 12 -22.63 1.69 -10.01
N ASP A 13 -23.05 2.11 -11.21
CA ASP A 13 -22.17 2.27 -12.37
C ASP A 13 -21.07 3.32 -12.16
N ASP A 14 -21.33 4.35 -11.33
CA ASP A 14 -20.34 5.32 -10.89
C ASP A 14 -20.59 5.78 -9.44
N PRO A 15 -19.74 5.39 -8.46
CA PRO A 15 -19.87 5.79 -7.05
C PRO A 15 -19.64 7.28 -6.83
N THR A 16 -19.06 8.01 -7.79
CA THR A 16 -18.83 9.45 -7.70
C THR A 16 -19.97 10.28 -8.29
N SER A 17 -21.02 9.64 -8.81
CA SER A 17 -22.21 10.31 -9.29
C SER A 17 -22.81 11.22 -8.22
N THR A 18 -23.22 12.42 -8.63
CA THR A 18 -23.96 13.38 -7.81
C THR A 18 -25.22 12.74 -7.20
N ASP A 19 -25.84 11.79 -7.89
CA ASP A 19 -27.02 11.06 -7.41
C ASP A 19 -26.77 10.21 -6.16
N ILE A 20 -25.50 9.88 -5.88
CA ILE A 20 -25.09 9.09 -4.72
C ILE A 20 -24.50 9.99 -3.65
N VAL A 21 -23.59 10.88 -4.03
CA VAL A 21 -22.81 11.70 -3.11
C VAL A 21 -23.62 12.83 -2.51
N ASP A 22 -24.42 13.54 -3.31
CA ASP A 22 -25.13 14.73 -2.84
C ASP A 22 -26.18 14.39 -1.76
N PRO A 23 -26.97 13.29 -1.87
CA PRO A 23 -27.87 12.88 -0.80
C PRO A 23 -27.15 12.55 0.51
N ILE A 24 -25.94 11.98 0.45
CA ILE A 24 -25.13 11.69 1.65
C ILE A 24 -24.77 13.01 2.31
N ILE A 25 -24.16 13.94 1.57
CA ILE A 25 -23.70 15.23 2.09
C ILE A 25 -24.86 16.04 2.66
N GLN A 26 -26.02 16.02 2.03
CA GLN A 26 -27.20 16.77 2.48
C GLN A 26 -27.92 16.10 3.67
N GLY A 27 -27.88 14.76 3.77
CA GLY A 27 -28.88 14.01 4.53
C GLY A 27 -28.36 13.10 5.65
N ILE A 28 -27.11 12.64 5.58
CA ILE A 28 -26.56 11.72 6.59
C ILE A 28 -26.47 12.42 7.95
N ARG A 29 -26.72 11.66 9.03
CA ARG A 29 -26.47 12.11 10.41
C ARG A 29 -25.59 11.12 11.12
N ILE A 30 -24.53 11.62 11.73
CA ILE A 30 -23.54 10.85 12.47
C ILE A 30 -23.52 11.34 13.91
N SER A 31 -23.42 10.44 14.87
CA SER A 31 -23.41 10.83 16.28
C SER A 31 -22.18 11.68 16.61
N ASP A 32 -22.32 12.59 17.56
CA ASP A 32 -21.23 13.43 18.07
C ASP A 32 -20.60 14.42 17.07
N LEU A 33 -21.24 14.66 15.92
CA LEU A 33 -20.86 15.72 14.99
C LEU A 33 -21.60 17.05 15.28
N PRO A 34 -20.98 18.22 15.01
CA PRO A 34 -21.50 19.54 15.37
C PRO A 34 -22.62 20.01 14.43
N TYR A 35 -23.71 19.25 14.34
CA TYR A 35 -24.87 19.61 13.53
C TYR A 35 -25.63 20.81 14.11
N PRO A 36 -26.20 21.67 13.25
CA PRO A 36 -27.01 22.78 13.71
C PRO A 36 -28.34 22.29 14.28
N LEU A 37 -28.76 22.87 15.40
CA LEU A 37 -30.04 22.56 16.05
C LEU A 37 -31.24 23.03 15.22
N ASN A 38 -31.08 24.11 14.47
CA ASN A 38 -32.12 24.71 13.62
C ASN A 38 -31.61 24.88 12.18
N PRO A 39 -32.49 24.86 11.16
CA PRO A 39 -32.12 25.18 9.79
C PRO A 39 -31.47 26.57 9.72
N ILE A 40 -30.28 26.64 9.15
CA ILE A 40 -29.54 27.90 8.96
C ILE A 40 -30.06 28.57 7.67
N GLY A 41 -30.45 29.85 7.76
CA GLY A 41 -30.84 30.61 6.57
C GLY A 41 -29.65 30.90 5.66
N ALA A 42 -29.89 31.05 4.34
CA ALA A 42 -28.83 31.22 3.34
C ALA A 42 -27.85 32.39 3.61
N GLY A 43 -28.27 33.44 4.33
CA GLY A 43 -27.43 34.58 4.72
C GLY A 43 -26.67 34.42 6.04
N GLN A 44 -26.82 33.29 6.75
CA GLN A 44 -26.15 32.98 8.02
C GLN A 44 -25.12 31.85 7.88
N VAL A 45 -24.89 31.36 6.66
CA VAL A 45 -23.88 30.34 6.39
C VAL A 45 -22.51 30.93 6.66
N SER A 46 -21.79 30.32 7.62
CA SER A 46 -20.44 30.76 7.96
C SER A 46 -19.47 30.32 6.87
N ASP A 47 -18.70 31.26 6.34
CA ASP A 47 -17.63 30.95 5.39
C ASP A 47 -16.45 30.34 6.15
N TRP A 48 -16.29 29.02 6.02
CA TRP A 48 -15.19 28.26 6.61
C TRP A 48 -13.91 28.28 5.77
N ARG A 49 -13.90 28.86 4.57
CA ARG A 49 -12.72 28.84 3.69
C ARG A 49 -11.49 29.51 4.32
N PRO A 50 -11.59 30.67 5.00
CA PRO A 50 -10.43 31.27 5.67
C PRO A 50 -9.85 30.36 6.74
N LEU A 51 -10.70 29.60 7.45
CA LEU A 51 -10.27 28.63 8.46
C LEU A 51 -9.53 27.44 7.82
N LEU A 52 -10.09 26.87 6.76
CA LEU A 52 -9.47 25.77 6.02
C LEU A 52 -8.15 26.18 5.36
N LEU A 53 -8.09 27.38 4.78
CA LEU A 53 -6.89 27.96 4.17
C LEU A 53 -5.80 28.25 5.21
N SER A 54 -6.15 28.75 6.40
CA SER A 54 -5.19 28.92 7.51
C SER A 54 -4.60 27.56 7.91
N CYS A 55 -5.43 26.53 8.09
CA CYS A 55 -4.95 25.19 8.42
C CYS A 55 -4.05 24.60 7.34
N TRP A 56 -4.41 24.80 6.07
CA TRP A 56 -3.61 24.39 4.92
C TRP A 56 -2.25 25.10 4.89
N SER A 57 -2.24 26.43 5.02
CA SER A 57 -1.03 27.27 5.01
C SER A 57 -0.10 26.96 6.18
N GLU A 58 -0.67 26.67 7.35
CA GLU A 58 0.05 26.23 8.56
C GLU A 58 0.50 24.76 8.49
N GLN A 59 0.18 24.06 7.40
CA GLN A 59 0.60 22.69 7.16
C GLN A 59 0.11 21.68 8.22
N ARG A 60 -1.06 21.94 8.82
CA ARG A 60 -1.72 21.05 9.78
C ARG A 60 -2.22 19.78 9.08
N ASP A 61 -2.31 18.67 9.79
CA ASP A 61 -2.77 17.36 9.28
C ASP A 61 -3.88 16.71 10.13
N GLU A 62 -4.48 17.47 11.06
CA GLU A 62 -5.65 17.04 11.85
C GLU A 62 -6.91 16.81 11.00
N THR A 63 -7.91 16.12 11.53
CA THR A 63 -9.18 15.90 10.82
C THR A 63 -10.00 17.19 10.72
N VAL A 64 -10.74 17.37 9.62
CA VAL A 64 -11.60 18.54 9.43
C VAL A 64 -12.72 18.53 10.47
N VAL A 65 -13.27 17.37 10.82
CA VAL A 65 -14.25 17.23 11.90
C VAL A 65 -13.71 17.73 13.25
N HIS A 66 -12.44 17.44 13.57
CA HIS A 66 -11.82 17.95 14.80
C HIS A 66 -11.72 19.47 14.78
N LEU A 67 -11.30 20.03 13.64
CA LEU A 67 -11.25 21.48 13.43
C LEU A 67 -12.62 22.13 13.64
N LEU A 68 -13.70 21.57 13.07
CA LEU A 68 -15.06 22.11 13.24
C LEU A 68 -15.52 22.12 14.70
N ASN A 69 -15.15 21.09 15.47
CA ASN A 69 -15.47 21.00 16.90
C ASN A 69 -14.65 21.98 17.75
N SER A 70 -13.46 22.38 17.29
CA SER A 70 -12.59 23.30 18.02
C SER A 70 -13.05 24.77 17.97
N VAL A 71 -13.93 25.10 17.02
CA VAL A 71 -14.38 26.47 16.76
C VAL A 71 -15.85 26.62 17.14
N SER A 72 -16.17 27.64 17.94
CA SER A 72 -17.53 27.93 18.39
C SER A 72 -18.34 28.66 17.30
N VAL A 73 -18.62 27.97 16.20
CA VAL A 73 -19.40 28.47 15.05
C VAL A 73 -20.48 27.45 14.69
N THR A 74 -21.64 27.92 14.24
CA THR A 74 -22.73 27.06 13.78
C THR A 74 -22.48 26.66 12.32
N TRP A 75 -22.17 25.39 12.10
CA TRP A 75 -21.90 24.84 10.77
C TRP A 75 -23.17 24.35 10.09
N THR A 76 -23.21 24.42 8.75
CA THR A 76 -24.29 23.78 7.99
C THR A 76 -24.14 22.26 7.99
N VAL A 77 -25.26 21.57 7.79
CA VAL A 77 -25.27 20.11 7.62
C VAL A 77 -24.32 19.67 6.51
N THR A 78 -24.35 20.37 5.37
CA THR A 78 -23.47 20.13 4.22
C THR A 78 -22.01 20.23 4.63
N GLN A 79 -21.58 21.33 5.28
CA GLN A 79 -20.18 21.49 5.73
C GLN A 79 -19.73 20.37 6.67
N VAL A 80 -20.56 20.01 7.66
CA VAL A 80 -20.26 18.94 8.62
C VAL A 80 -20.10 17.60 7.92
N ASN A 81 -21.01 17.27 7.01
CA ASN A 81 -20.98 16.00 6.29
C ASN A 81 -19.86 15.94 5.24
N SER A 82 -19.57 17.06 4.56
CA SER A 82 -18.43 17.18 3.64
C SER A 82 -17.10 17.00 4.38
N ALA A 83 -16.95 17.58 5.58
CA ALA A 83 -15.79 17.36 6.44
C ALA A 83 -15.63 15.89 6.82
N TYR A 84 -16.69 15.27 7.33
CA TYR A 84 -16.67 13.87 7.72
C TYR A 84 -16.34 12.93 6.55
N MET A 85 -16.94 13.18 5.39
CA MET A 85 -16.71 12.38 4.19
C MET A 85 -15.27 12.53 3.70
N ALA A 86 -14.73 13.74 3.68
CA ALA A 86 -13.33 13.99 3.32
C ALA A 86 -12.37 13.26 4.26
N ASP A 87 -12.59 13.36 5.58
CA ASP A 87 -11.78 12.66 6.58
C ASP A 87 -11.84 11.14 6.39
N ARG A 88 -13.05 10.57 6.26
CA ARG A 88 -13.24 9.11 6.09
C ARG A 88 -12.54 8.56 4.85
N ILE A 89 -12.68 9.25 3.71
CA ILE A 89 -12.03 8.85 2.44
C ILE A 89 -10.51 8.94 2.58
N MET A 90 -10.00 10.05 3.11
CA MET A 90 -8.56 10.25 3.25
C MET A 90 -7.93 9.30 4.25
N ASP A 91 -8.57 9.04 5.39
CA ASP A 91 -8.04 8.11 6.40
C ASP A 91 -7.97 6.68 5.82
N ALA A 92 -9.04 6.20 5.18
CA ALA A 92 -9.05 4.89 4.54
C ALA A 92 -8.00 4.79 3.41
N PHE A 93 -7.83 5.85 2.63
CA PHE A 93 -6.82 5.88 1.57
C PHE A 93 -5.42 5.83 2.16
N LEU A 94 -5.09 6.71 3.10
CA LEU A 94 -3.74 6.81 3.66
C LEU A 94 -3.31 5.53 4.37
N GLU A 95 -4.24 4.89 5.11
CA GLU A 95 -4.01 3.60 5.77
C GLU A 95 -3.64 2.50 4.76
N THR A 96 -4.22 2.52 3.56
CA THR A 96 -4.06 1.47 2.55
C THR A 96 -3.19 1.85 1.35
N SER A 97 -2.73 3.11 1.30
CA SER A 97 -1.90 3.69 0.23
C SER A 97 -0.47 3.15 0.23
N GLY A 98 -0.05 2.49 1.31
CA GLY A 98 1.33 2.02 1.46
C GLY A 98 2.38 3.12 1.33
N LEU A 99 2.04 4.40 1.48
CA LEU A 99 2.96 5.53 1.43
C LEU A 99 3.89 5.55 2.64
N ASN A 100 5.02 6.24 2.53
CA ASN A 100 5.86 6.53 3.70
C ASN A 100 5.12 7.50 4.61
N VAL A 101 5.24 7.36 5.93
CA VAL A 101 4.54 8.21 6.91
C VAL A 101 4.76 9.71 6.68
N VAL A 102 5.94 10.10 6.19
CA VAL A 102 6.25 11.50 5.86
C VAL A 102 5.38 11.99 4.71
N LEU A 103 5.29 11.20 3.63
CA LEU A 103 4.43 11.52 2.48
C LEU A 103 2.95 11.46 2.85
N ALA A 104 2.55 10.44 3.60
CA ALA A 104 1.18 10.27 4.05
C ALA A 104 0.69 11.49 4.84
N ARG A 105 1.51 12.05 5.74
CA ARG A 105 1.18 13.28 6.48
C ARG A 105 1.02 14.50 5.58
N GLN A 106 1.88 14.67 4.57
CA GLN A 106 1.75 15.80 3.63
C GLN A 106 0.50 15.68 2.76
N VAL A 107 0.17 14.46 2.31
CA VAL A 107 -1.02 14.17 1.51
C VAL A 107 -2.29 14.26 2.36
N ALA A 108 -2.23 13.93 3.66
CA ALA A 108 -3.38 13.95 4.55
C ALA A 108 -4.10 15.30 4.59
N ARG A 109 -3.34 16.38 4.49
CA ARG A 109 -3.83 17.77 4.50
C ARG A 109 -4.88 18.04 3.43
N LEU A 110 -4.89 17.28 2.35
CA LEU A 110 -5.89 17.43 1.28
C LEU A 110 -7.31 17.22 1.74
N ARG A 111 -7.54 16.62 2.91
CA ARG A 111 -8.84 16.61 3.57
C ARG A 111 -9.47 18.02 3.68
N PHE A 112 -8.69 19.07 3.93
CA PHE A 112 -9.23 20.45 4.00
C PHE A 112 -9.72 20.93 2.63
N PHE A 113 -8.91 20.70 1.60
CA PHE A 113 -9.29 21.01 0.23
C PHE A 113 -10.51 20.19 -0.20
N LEU A 114 -10.50 18.88 0.02
CA LEU A 114 -11.59 17.98 -0.33
C LEU A 114 -12.90 18.33 0.41
N ALA A 115 -12.85 18.67 1.70
CA ALA A 115 -14.02 19.09 2.46
C ALA A 115 -14.64 20.37 1.91
N TRP A 116 -13.82 21.38 1.59
CA TRP A 116 -14.29 22.60 0.93
C TRP A 116 -14.98 22.27 -0.40
N ARG A 117 -14.32 21.47 -1.24
CA ARG A 117 -14.78 21.08 -2.57
C ARG A 117 -16.10 20.32 -2.53
N LEU A 118 -16.21 19.31 -1.65
CA LEU A 118 -17.43 18.52 -1.46
C LEU A 118 -18.61 19.41 -1.00
N SER A 119 -18.35 20.46 -0.22
CA SER A 119 -19.41 21.36 0.26
C SER A 119 -19.93 22.29 -0.84
N GLU A 120 -19.09 22.69 -1.78
CA GLU A 120 -19.48 23.60 -2.87
C GLU A 120 -20.05 22.85 -4.09
N GLU A 121 -19.47 21.70 -4.42
CA GLU A 121 -19.71 21.01 -5.70
C GLU A 121 -20.25 19.57 -5.56
N GLY A 122 -20.43 19.08 -4.33
CA GLY A 122 -20.96 17.74 -4.09
C GLY A 122 -20.11 16.66 -4.75
N GLY A 123 -20.75 15.70 -5.44
CA GLY A 123 -20.07 14.60 -6.14
C GLY A 123 -19.03 15.06 -7.18
N GLN A 124 -19.22 16.22 -7.81
CA GLN A 124 -18.29 16.74 -8.83
C GLN A 124 -16.92 17.12 -8.26
N ALA A 125 -16.81 17.28 -6.94
CA ALA A 125 -15.55 17.48 -6.25
C ALA A 125 -14.56 16.31 -6.42
N LEU A 126 -15.08 15.10 -6.68
CA LEU A 126 -14.33 13.84 -6.82
C LEU A 126 -14.00 13.55 -8.30
N ASP A 127 -13.53 14.58 -9.00
CA ASP A 127 -13.27 14.50 -10.44
C ASP A 127 -12.14 13.52 -10.81
N GLU A 128 -12.06 13.22 -12.10
CA GLU A 128 -11.08 12.27 -12.65
C GLU A 128 -9.64 12.72 -12.42
N CYS A 129 -9.41 14.04 -12.40
CA CYS A 129 -8.10 14.65 -12.22
C CYS A 129 -7.55 14.37 -10.82
N LEU A 130 -8.34 14.63 -9.77
CA LEU A 130 -7.99 14.30 -8.38
C LEU A 130 -7.75 12.80 -8.22
N ARG A 131 -8.63 11.97 -8.77
CA ARG A 131 -8.56 10.51 -8.66
C ARG A 131 -7.27 9.96 -9.28
N HIS A 132 -6.96 10.35 -10.52
CA HIS A 132 -5.73 9.94 -11.20
C HIS A 132 -4.47 10.42 -10.47
N TRP A 133 -4.49 11.66 -9.98
CA TRP A 133 -3.35 12.21 -9.26
C TRP A 133 -3.09 11.44 -7.95
N LEU A 134 -4.12 11.16 -7.14
CA LEU A 134 -3.97 10.36 -5.91
C LEU A 134 -3.53 8.92 -6.19
N ASP A 135 -4.09 8.26 -7.22
CA ASP A 135 -3.66 6.92 -7.65
C ASP A 135 -2.19 6.91 -8.08
N SER A 136 -1.75 7.97 -8.76
CA SER A 136 -0.37 8.06 -9.23
C SER A 136 0.66 8.07 -8.09
N LEU A 137 0.27 8.47 -6.86
CA LEU A 137 1.14 8.42 -5.67
C LEU A 137 1.61 7.00 -5.34
N ALA A 138 0.91 5.97 -5.81
CA ALA A 138 1.34 4.58 -5.67
C ALA A 138 2.74 4.33 -6.28
N GLU A 139 3.17 5.12 -7.28
CA GLU A 139 4.52 5.05 -7.83
C GLU A 139 5.60 5.40 -6.79
N TRP A 140 5.26 6.25 -5.82
CA TRP A 140 6.16 6.76 -4.79
C TRP A 140 6.16 5.93 -3.51
N ARG A 141 5.50 4.77 -3.51
CA ARG A 141 5.54 3.84 -2.38
C ARG A 141 6.95 3.41 -1.99
N GLY A 142 7.91 3.52 -2.91
CA GLY A 142 9.33 3.23 -2.69
C GLY A 142 10.14 4.35 -2.07
N TRP A 143 9.53 5.52 -1.84
CA TRP A 143 10.24 6.68 -1.33
C TRP A 143 10.78 6.43 0.08
N SER A 144 11.99 6.93 0.31
CA SER A 144 12.66 6.95 1.61
C SER A 144 13.42 8.26 1.73
N ASP A 145 13.53 8.80 2.95
CA ASP A 145 14.20 10.09 3.19
C ASP A 145 15.69 10.07 2.79
N SER A 146 16.31 8.89 2.88
CA SER A 146 17.70 8.64 2.45
C SER A 146 17.93 8.63 0.93
N GLY A 147 16.88 8.70 0.10
CA GLY A 147 16.96 8.54 -1.36
C GLY A 147 17.54 9.73 -2.13
N GLY A 148 18.20 10.66 -1.42
CA GLY A 148 19.01 11.74 -1.99
C GLY A 148 18.22 12.69 -2.88
N ARG A 149 18.76 13.00 -4.08
CA ARG A 149 18.16 13.98 -5.02
C ARG A 149 16.76 13.57 -5.48
N SER A 150 16.52 12.28 -5.69
CA SER A 150 15.22 11.78 -6.14
C SER A 150 14.13 11.94 -5.08
N SER A 151 14.49 11.78 -3.80
CA SER A 151 13.57 12.01 -2.69
C SER A 151 13.20 13.47 -2.53
N ARG A 152 14.18 14.38 -2.68
CA ARG A 152 13.96 15.82 -2.62
C ARG A 152 13.05 16.31 -3.75
N ALA A 153 13.25 15.81 -4.97
CA ALA A 153 12.42 16.20 -6.10
C ALA A 153 10.93 15.90 -5.90
N LEU A 154 10.58 14.81 -5.20
CA LEU A 154 9.19 14.53 -4.83
C LEU A 154 8.67 15.54 -3.80
N LEU A 155 9.46 15.84 -2.77
CA LEU A 155 9.07 16.82 -1.75
C LEU A 155 8.85 18.20 -2.37
N ASP A 156 9.73 18.62 -3.29
CA ASP A 156 9.57 19.87 -4.04
C ASP A 156 8.26 19.90 -4.85
N GLN A 157 7.84 18.75 -5.40
CA GLN A 157 6.54 18.63 -6.09
C GLN A 157 5.35 18.70 -5.13
N LEU A 158 5.47 18.12 -3.93
CA LEU A 158 4.44 18.25 -2.89
C LEU A 158 4.37 19.67 -2.32
N ASP A 159 5.49 20.39 -2.24
CA ASP A 159 5.50 21.82 -1.91
C ASP A 159 4.81 22.64 -3.01
N ALA A 160 4.99 22.29 -4.29
CA ALA A 160 4.25 22.91 -5.39
C ALA A 160 2.73 22.64 -5.30
N MET A 161 2.32 21.46 -4.84
CA MET A 161 0.90 21.16 -4.53
C MET A 161 0.37 22.09 -3.43
N VAL A 162 1.15 22.33 -2.37
CA VAL A 162 0.79 23.26 -1.28
C VAL A 162 0.48 24.64 -1.84
N ILE A 163 1.31 25.15 -2.73
CA ILE A 163 1.12 26.45 -3.39
C ILE A 163 -0.13 26.43 -4.29
N ALA A 164 -0.30 25.40 -5.10
CA ALA A 164 -1.43 25.29 -6.04
C ALA A 164 -2.78 25.26 -5.32
N VAL A 165 -2.90 24.49 -4.25
CA VAL A 165 -4.14 24.40 -3.47
C VAL A 165 -4.42 25.71 -2.72
N ALA A 166 -3.40 26.36 -2.16
CA ALA A 166 -3.56 27.67 -1.53
C ALA A 166 -4.10 28.71 -2.53
N ALA A 167 -3.53 28.76 -3.74
CA ALA A 167 -4.03 29.60 -4.83
C ALA A 167 -5.47 29.25 -5.22
N SER A 168 -5.86 27.97 -5.18
CA SER A 168 -7.23 27.55 -5.43
C SER A 168 -8.22 28.07 -4.38
N PHE A 169 -7.85 28.09 -3.10
CA PHE A 169 -8.66 28.70 -2.05
C PHE A 169 -8.82 30.22 -2.26
N GLU A 170 -7.71 30.92 -2.52
CA GLU A 170 -7.69 32.38 -2.69
C GLU A 170 -8.50 32.84 -3.91
N GLN A 171 -8.34 32.13 -5.04
CA GLN A 171 -9.00 32.47 -6.30
C GLN A 171 -10.40 31.87 -6.41
N GLN A 172 -10.78 30.98 -5.48
CA GLN A 172 -12.03 30.21 -5.52
C GLN A 172 -12.18 29.48 -6.86
N SER A 173 -11.07 28.94 -7.35
CA SER A 173 -10.96 28.34 -8.68
C SER A 173 -10.09 27.11 -8.63
N LEU A 174 -10.43 26.10 -9.44
CA LEU A 174 -9.65 24.87 -9.54
C LEU A 174 -8.52 24.91 -10.54
N SER A 175 -8.45 25.95 -11.35
CA SER A 175 -7.42 26.04 -12.39
C SER A 175 -6.03 25.76 -11.82
N PRO A 176 -5.59 26.39 -10.71
CA PRO A 176 -4.26 26.15 -10.17
C PRO A 176 -4.00 24.68 -9.81
N PHE A 177 -4.95 24.02 -9.13
CA PHE A 177 -4.81 22.61 -8.76
C PHE A 177 -4.86 21.67 -9.98
N ARG A 178 -5.71 21.95 -10.97
CA ARG A 178 -5.79 21.16 -12.22
C ARG A 178 -4.51 21.29 -13.04
N ASP A 179 -3.99 22.51 -13.17
CA ASP A 179 -2.72 22.79 -13.84
C ASP A 179 -1.56 22.03 -13.18
N PHE A 180 -1.56 21.97 -11.84
CA PHE A 180 -0.61 21.16 -11.07
C PHE A 180 -0.75 19.66 -11.37
N CYS A 181 -1.96 19.11 -11.35
CA CYS A 181 -2.20 17.69 -11.63
C CYS A 181 -1.79 17.31 -13.06
N ASP A 182 -2.09 18.16 -14.05
CA ASP A 182 -1.69 17.94 -15.44
C ASP A 182 -0.16 17.98 -15.61
N GLN A 183 0.50 18.90 -14.91
CA GLN A 183 1.96 18.97 -14.89
C GLN A 183 2.57 17.72 -14.22
N TRP A 184 2.01 17.30 -13.09
CA TRP A 184 2.41 16.08 -12.39
C TRP A 184 2.30 14.85 -13.31
N GLN A 185 1.19 14.69 -14.02
CA GLN A 185 0.98 13.55 -14.91
C GLN A 185 1.99 13.52 -16.06
N ARG A 186 2.29 14.69 -16.64
CA ARG A 186 3.35 14.85 -17.65
C ARG A 186 4.74 14.54 -17.10
N ASP A 187 5.01 14.87 -15.84
CA ASP A 187 6.26 14.50 -15.16
C ASP A 187 6.33 12.99 -14.87
N ALA A 188 5.22 12.39 -14.42
CA ALA A 188 5.10 10.96 -14.15
C ALA A 188 5.35 10.12 -15.40
N GLN A 189 4.72 10.46 -16.53
CA GLN A 189 4.94 9.78 -17.80
C GLN A 189 6.41 9.85 -18.23
N ARG A 190 7.02 11.04 -18.20
CA ARG A 190 8.45 11.21 -18.51
C ARG A 190 9.34 10.42 -17.56
N ARG A 191 9.00 10.31 -16.28
CA ARG A 191 9.75 9.51 -15.28
C ARG A 191 9.61 8.02 -15.57
N ALA A 192 8.41 7.52 -15.88
CA ALA A 192 8.16 6.13 -16.22
C ALA A 192 8.96 5.68 -17.46
N GLU A 193 8.92 6.46 -18.55
CA GLU A 193 9.66 6.17 -19.78
C GLU A 193 11.18 6.11 -19.55
N ARG A 194 11.72 7.03 -18.75
CA ARG A 194 13.14 7.05 -18.38
C ARG A 194 13.51 5.87 -17.49
N SER A 195 12.63 5.50 -16.56
CA SER A 195 12.87 4.42 -15.59
C SER A 195 13.00 3.06 -16.27
N VAL A 196 12.22 2.76 -17.32
CA VAL A 196 12.30 1.48 -18.04
C VAL A 196 13.71 1.27 -18.62
N LYS A 197 14.19 2.23 -19.40
CA LYS A 197 15.53 2.17 -20.01
C LYS A 197 16.64 2.13 -18.97
N LEU A 198 16.47 2.84 -17.85
CA LEU A 198 17.45 2.83 -16.77
C LEU A 198 17.53 1.47 -16.08
N ARG A 199 16.37 0.84 -15.80
CA ARG A 199 16.29 -0.50 -15.20
C ARG A 199 16.96 -1.56 -16.09
N GLU A 200 16.69 -1.55 -17.39
CA GLU A 200 17.31 -2.49 -18.33
C GLU A 200 18.84 -2.37 -18.35
N ARG A 201 19.36 -1.14 -18.46
CA ARG A 201 20.79 -0.88 -18.44
C ARG A 201 21.43 -1.26 -17.10
N LEU A 202 20.76 -0.97 -15.99
CA LEU A 202 21.24 -1.34 -14.66
C LEU A 202 21.35 -2.87 -14.56
N LEU A 203 20.31 -3.61 -14.95
CA LEU A 203 20.33 -5.07 -14.91
C LEU A 203 21.46 -5.63 -15.75
N GLN A 204 21.65 -5.12 -16.97
CA GLN A 204 22.69 -5.59 -17.88
C GLN A 204 24.10 -5.31 -17.31
N SER A 205 24.32 -4.11 -16.79
CA SER A 205 25.58 -3.71 -16.15
C SER A 205 25.90 -4.57 -14.93
N GLU A 206 24.93 -4.71 -14.01
CA GLU A 206 25.12 -5.47 -12.77
C GLU A 206 25.25 -6.98 -13.02
N SER A 207 24.54 -7.52 -14.01
CA SER A 207 24.70 -8.91 -14.43
C SER A 207 26.10 -9.17 -15.00
N GLY A 208 26.63 -8.22 -15.79
CA GLY A 208 28.00 -8.29 -16.30
C GLY A 208 29.05 -8.27 -15.17
N ILE A 209 28.89 -7.35 -14.21
CA ILE A 209 29.75 -7.28 -13.02
C ILE A 209 29.65 -8.56 -12.19
N ALA A 210 28.45 -9.10 -11.99
CA ALA A 210 28.24 -10.34 -11.25
C ALA A 210 28.93 -11.53 -11.93
N ARG A 211 28.81 -11.66 -13.27
CA ARG A 211 29.51 -12.69 -14.05
C ARG A 211 31.03 -12.58 -13.91
N GLN A 212 31.57 -11.37 -13.97
CA GLN A 212 33.01 -11.15 -13.77
C GLN A 212 33.44 -11.54 -12.36
N ARG A 213 32.67 -11.16 -11.33
CA ARG A 213 32.95 -11.51 -9.93
C ARG A 213 32.89 -13.03 -9.73
N ARG A 214 31.90 -13.70 -10.30
CA ARG A 214 31.76 -15.16 -10.28
C ARG A 214 32.99 -15.85 -10.87
N ALA A 215 33.45 -15.40 -12.04
CA ALA A 215 34.64 -15.94 -12.68
C ALA A 215 35.90 -15.72 -11.82
N ASP A 216 36.09 -14.52 -11.26
CA ASP A 216 37.23 -14.21 -10.38
C ASP A 216 37.25 -15.10 -9.13
N GLN A 217 36.12 -15.17 -8.42
CA GLN A 217 36.04 -15.94 -7.18
C GLN A 217 36.16 -17.44 -7.42
N THR A 218 35.58 -17.97 -8.51
CA THR A 218 35.70 -19.39 -8.83
C THR A 218 37.13 -19.77 -9.22
N ALA A 219 37.83 -18.93 -9.99
CA ALA A 219 39.25 -19.12 -10.31
C ALA A 219 40.12 -19.07 -9.06
N LYS A 220 39.88 -18.09 -8.17
CA LYS A 220 40.58 -18.00 -6.89
C LYS A 220 40.35 -19.22 -6.01
N ALA A 221 39.11 -19.69 -5.91
CA ALA A 221 38.76 -20.86 -5.12
C ALA A 221 39.41 -22.14 -5.67
N ALA A 222 39.46 -22.31 -7.00
CA ALA A 222 40.11 -23.46 -7.63
C ALA A 222 41.62 -23.47 -7.38
N VAL A 223 42.28 -22.33 -7.59
CA VAL A 223 43.72 -22.18 -7.33
C VAL A 223 44.02 -22.33 -5.84
N GLY A 224 43.25 -21.68 -4.98
CA GLY A 224 43.41 -21.76 -3.52
C GLY A 224 43.30 -23.17 -3.00
N ARG A 225 42.26 -23.91 -3.41
CA ARG A 225 42.09 -25.32 -3.08
C ARG A 225 43.25 -26.19 -3.56
N ALA A 226 43.76 -25.96 -4.77
CA ALA A 226 44.89 -26.71 -5.31
C ALA A 226 46.19 -26.44 -4.52
N LEU A 227 46.37 -25.21 -4.05
CA LEU A 227 47.53 -24.76 -3.27
C LEU A 227 47.40 -24.97 -1.75
N ALA A 228 46.23 -25.38 -1.26
CA ALA A 228 45.94 -25.47 0.17
C ALA A 228 46.86 -26.45 0.89
N ASN A 229 47.54 -25.99 1.94
CA ASN A 229 48.49 -26.77 2.75
C ASN A 229 49.68 -27.34 1.95
N ARG A 230 50.07 -26.68 0.85
CA ARG A 230 51.19 -27.09 0.00
C ARG A 230 52.44 -26.24 0.26
N HIS A 231 53.57 -26.82 -0.10
CA HIS A 231 54.86 -26.13 -0.14
C HIS A 231 55.42 -26.31 -1.55
N LEU A 232 55.49 -25.22 -2.31
CA LEU A 232 55.92 -25.25 -3.70
C LEU A 232 57.18 -24.41 -3.90
N PRO A 233 58.02 -24.73 -4.89
CA PRO A 233 59.08 -23.87 -5.36
C PRO A 233 58.50 -22.51 -5.78
N LEU A 234 59.19 -21.43 -5.42
CA LEU A 234 58.72 -20.07 -5.68
C LEU A 234 58.43 -19.81 -7.17
N ALA A 235 59.23 -20.41 -8.07
CA ALA A 235 59.02 -20.33 -9.51
C ALA A 235 57.66 -20.88 -9.96
N VAL A 236 57.23 -22.02 -9.42
CA VAL A 236 55.93 -22.65 -9.74
C VAL A 236 54.79 -21.84 -9.12
N ALA A 237 54.95 -21.40 -7.87
CA ALA A 237 53.95 -20.57 -7.20
C ALA A 237 53.72 -19.24 -7.94
N ASN A 238 54.79 -18.54 -8.32
CA ASN A 238 54.70 -17.29 -9.10
C ASN A 238 54.05 -17.54 -10.48
N PHE A 239 54.43 -18.62 -11.17
CA PHE A 239 53.80 -18.96 -12.46
C PHE A 239 52.28 -19.16 -12.32
N ILE A 240 51.85 -19.88 -11.28
CA ILE A 240 50.42 -20.11 -11.00
C ILE A 240 49.70 -18.78 -10.73
N HIS A 241 50.29 -17.87 -9.95
CA HIS A 241 49.64 -16.59 -9.62
C HIS A 241 49.64 -15.59 -10.77
N ASP A 242 50.76 -15.47 -11.48
CA ASP A 242 50.99 -14.40 -12.46
C ASP A 242 50.46 -14.75 -13.86
N TYR A 243 50.39 -16.04 -14.19
CA TYR A 243 49.92 -16.51 -15.50
C TYR A 243 48.67 -17.38 -15.35
N TRP A 244 48.74 -18.44 -14.55
CA TRP A 244 47.68 -19.45 -14.56
C TRP A 244 46.35 -18.97 -13.95
N LEU A 245 46.40 -18.17 -12.89
CA LEU A 245 45.21 -17.60 -12.27
C LEU A 245 44.48 -16.62 -13.21
N PRO A 246 45.16 -15.65 -13.87
CA PRO A 246 44.54 -14.85 -14.93
C PRO A 246 43.91 -15.68 -16.06
N LEU A 247 44.58 -16.74 -16.53
CA LEU A 247 44.02 -17.66 -17.52
C LEU A 247 42.74 -18.31 -17.01
N MET A 248 42.76 -18.85 -15.79
CA MET A 248 41.60 -19.48 -15.16
C MET A 248 40.43 -18.50 -15.05
N ARG A 249 40.67 -17.23 -14.69
CA ARG A 249 39.63 -16.18 -14.67
C ARG A 249 39.02 -15.98 -16.06
N GLN A 250 39.85 -15.90 -17.09
CA GLN A 250 39.41 -15.70 -18.47
C GLN A 250 38.58 -16.87 -18.99
N VAL A 251 39.01 -18.10 -18.72
CA VAL A 251 38.30 -19.33 -19.09
C VAL A 251 36.95 -19.40 -18.38
N ALA A 252 36.92 -19.15 -17.06
CA ALA A 252 35.68 -19.10 -16.29
C ALA A 252 34.72 -18.02 -16.82
N PHE A 253 35.23 -16.85 -17.19
CA PHE A 253 34.42 -15.75 -17.70
C PHE A 253 33.83 -16.04 -19.09
N SER A 254 34.66 -16.54 -20.01
CA SER A 254 34.30 -16.71 -21.42
C SER A 254 33.50 -17.99 -21.69
N ASN A 255 33.96 -19.12 -21.15
CA ASN A 255 33.43 -20.45 -21.46
C ASN A 255 32.54 -21.00 -20.34
N GLY A 256 32.67 -20.48 -19.12
CA GLY A 256 32.02 -21.02 -17.93
C GLY A 256 32.79 -22.19 -17.31
N VAL A 257 32.43 -22.53 -16.08
CA VAL A 257 33.12 -23.55 -15.27
C VAL A 257 32.78 -24.99 -15.69
N ASP A 258 31.73 -25.19 -16.47
CA ASP A 258 31.35 -26.52 -16.98
C ASP A 258 32.06 -26.87 -18.29
N ALA A 259 32.77 -25.92 -18.90
CA ALA A 259 33.40 -26.09 -20.21
C ALA A 259 34.61 -27.03 -20.19
N ALA A 260 34.91 -27.63 -21.34
CA ALA A 260 36.08 -28.51 -21.50
C ALA A 260 37.39 -27.76 -21.22
N GLN A 261 37.48 -26.49 -21.62
CA GLN A 261 38.63 -25.62 -21.40
C GLN A 261 38.90 -25.43 -19.90
N TRP A 262 37.86 -25.24 -19.09
CA TRP A 262 37.99 -25.11 -17.63
C TRP A 262 38.52 -26.41 -17.00
N ARG A 263 37.98 -27.56 -17.41
CA ARG A 263 38.47 -28.86 -16.92
C ARG A 263 39.92 -29.10 -17.31
N HIS A 264 40.30 -28.75 -18.54
CA HIS A 264 41.67 -28.90 -19.01
C HIS A 264 42.63 -27.97 -18.26
N ALA A 265 42.23 -26.71 -18.04
CA ALA A 265 43.01 -25.74 -17.28
C ALA A 265 43.19 -26.17 -15.80
N ASN A 266 42.14 -26.72 -15.17
CA ASN A 266 42.26 -27.32 -13.84
C ASN A 266 43.16 -28.54 -13.82
N LYS A 267 43.14 -29.38 -14.87
CA LYS A 267 44.01 -30.55 -14.91
C LYS A 267 45.49 -30.18 -14.99
N LEU A 268 45.81 -29.16 -15.78
CA LEU A 268 47.17 -28.63 -15.85
C LEU A 268 47.58 -27.91 -14.56
N LEU A 269 46.65 -27.25 -13.86
CA LEU A 269 46.89 -26.72 -12.51
C LEU A 269 47.28 -27.85 -11.53
N GLU A 270 46.57 -28.97 -11.53
CA GLU A 270 46.93 -30.14 -10.73
C GLU A 270 48.33 -30.65 -11.07
N TRP A 271 48.70 -30.67 -12.36
CA TRP A 271 50.03 -31.09 -12.79
C TRP A 271 51.12 -30.11 -12.36
N LEU A 272 50.89 -28.81 -12.44
CA LEU A 272 51.81 -27.79 -11.92
C LEU A 272 52.06 -27.98 -10.41
N VAL A 273 51.00 -28.22 -9.63
CA VAL A 273 51.12 -28.51 -8.20
C VAL A 273 51.86 -29.84 -7.96
N TRP A 274 51.56 -30.88 -8.74
CA TRP A 274 52.24 -32.18 -8.64
C TRP A 274 53.74 -32.10 -8.97
N ILE A 275 54.12 -31.30 -9.98
CA ILE A 275 55.51 -31.01 -10.34
C ILE A 275 56.24 -30.26 -9.23
N GLY A 276 55.57 -29.28 -8.60
CA GLY A 276 56.18 -28.47 -7.55
C GLY A 276 56.29 -29.17 -6.20
N ASP A 277 55.30 -29.97 -5.80
CA ASP A 277 55.25 -30.62 -4.49
C ASP A 277 55.96 -31.97 -4.50
N ALA A 278 57.11 -32.05 -3.82
CA ALA A 278 57.91 -33.26 -3.72
C ALA A 278 57.21 -34.42 -3.00
N THR A 279 56.23 -34.12 -2.15
CA THR A 279 55.46 -35.16 -1.44
C THR A 279 54.49 -35.90 -2.37
N LEU A 280 54.10 -35.29 -3.48
CA LEU A 280 53.14 -35.86 -4.44
C LEU A 280 53.80 -36.64 -5.59
N SER A 281 55.01 -36.24 -5.97
CA SER A 281 55.75 -36.80 -7.12
C SER A 281 57.02 -37.56 -6.69
N GLY A 282 57.28 -37.67 -5.39
CA GLY A 282 58.44 -38.39 -4.87
C GLY A 282 58.42 -39.86 -5.29
N GLY A 283 59.45 -40.28 -6.02
CA GLY A 283 59.60 -41.67 -6.49
C GLY A 283 59.01 -41.96 -7.88
N GLU A 284 58.48 -40.97 -8.60
CA GLU A 284 57.96 -41.11 -9.96
C GLU A 284 58.81 -40.36 -11.01
N ASP A 285 60.14 -40.50 -10.96
CA ASP A 285 61.07 -39.73 -11.81
C ASP A 285 60.85 -39.94 -13.32
N GLU A 286 60.52 -41.17 -13.74
CA GLU A 286 60.19 -41.50 -15.14
C GLU A 286 58.94 -40.75 -15.62
N ARG A 287 57.93 -40.62 -14.74
CA ARG A 287 56.70 -39.88 -15.04
C ARG A 287 56.95 -38.37 -15.02
N LEU A 288 57.79 -37.89 -14.11
CA LEU A 288 58.18 -36.48 -14.05
C LEU A 288 58.91 -36.06 -15.34
N TYR A 289 59.76 -36.93 -15.89
CA TYR A 289 60.40 -36.72 -17.19
C TYR A 289 59.38 -36.63 -18.33
N GLN A 290 58.45 -37.59 -18.43
CA GLN A 290 57.40 -37.60 -19.46
C GLN A 290 56.47 -36.37 -19.38
N VAL A 291 56.11 -35.95 -18.16
CA VAL A 291 55.29 -34.75 -17.95
C VAL A 291 56.09 -33.50 -18.32
N GLY A 292 57.37 -33.44 -17.94
CA GLY A 292 58.26 -32.32 -18.26
C GLY A 292 58.43 -32.09 -19.76
N GLU A 293 58.51 -33.16 -20.57
CA GLU A 293 58.62 -33.05 -22.02
C GLU A 293 57.38 -32.39 -22.67
N GLN A 294 56.20 -32.56 -22.08
CA GLN A 294 54.93 -32.15 -22.70
C GLN A 294 54.23 -30.98 -22.01
N ILE A 295 54.64 -30.61 -20.79
CA ILE A 295 53.90 -29.64 -19.98
C ILE A 295 53.92 -28.25 -20.61
N SER A 296 55.06 -27.79 -21.12
CA SER A 296 55.19 -26.45 -21.71
C SER A 296 54.31 -26.27 -22.94
N ASP A 297 54.31 -27.26 -23.84
CA ASP A 297 53.44 -27.28 -25.03
C ASP A 297 51.97 -27.24 -24.63
N LYS A 298 51.57 -28.09 -23.67
CA LYS A 298 50.17 -28.12 -23.19
C LYS A 298 49.76 -26.82 -22.51
N LEU A 299 50.63 -26.19 -21.73
CA LEU A 299 50.36 -24.89 -21.11
C LEU A 299 50.21 -23.79 -22.18
N ALA A 300 51.08 -23.79 -23.19
CA ALA A 300 51.04 -22.83 -24.30
C ALA A 300 49.79 -23.00 -25.18
N ASP A 301 49.37 -24.24 -25.43
CA ASP A 301 48.16 -24.55 -26.21
C ASP A 301 46.91 -24.00 -25.51
N VAL A 302 46.71 -24.30 -24.23
CA VAL A 302 45.55 -23.82 -23.46
C VAL A 302 45.56 -22.31 -23.33
N TRP A 303 46.74 -21.72 -23.11
CA TRP A 303 46.91 -20.28 -23.08
C TRP A 303 46.47 -19.63 -24.38
N THR A 304 46.99 -20.10 -25.51
CA THR A 304 46.71 -19.54 -26.83
C THR A 304 45.22 -19.65 -27.17
N GLN A 305 44.60 -20.79 -26.88
CA GLN A 305 43.18 -21.01 -27.11
C GLN A 305 42.28 -20.08 -26.28
N SER A 306 42.70 -19.71 -25.07
CA SER A 306 41.85 -18.97 -24.12
C SER A 306 42.12 -17.46 -24.10
N MET A 307 43.38 -17.06 -24.30
CA MET A 307 43.85 -15.67 -24.24
C MET A 307 43.97 -15.03 -25.63
N GLY A 308 43.91 -15.82 -26.72
CA GLY A 308 43.95 -15.31 -28.10
C GLY A 308 45.32 -14.81 -28.56
N GLY A 309 46.40 -15.16 -27.85
CA GLY A 309 47.78 -14.79 -28.18
C GLY A 309 48.78 -15.74 -27.54
N ALA A 310 50.04 -15.69 -28.00
CA ALA A 310 51.11 -16.51 -27.45
C ALA A 310 51.43 -16.12 -26.00
N MET A 311 51.92 -17.10 -25.22
CA MET A 311 52.48 -16.84 -23.90
C MET A 311 53.79 -16.05 -24.04
N ALA A 312 54.15 -15.24 -23.05
CA ALA A 312 55.40 -14.49 -23.09
C ALA A 312 56.61 -15.43 -23.21
N ASP A 313 57.60 -15.04 -24.03
CA ASP A 313 58.82 -15.83 -24.23
C ASP A 313 59.50 -16.13 -22.90
N GLY A 314 59.77 -17.41 -22.63
CA GLY A 314 60.40 -17.87 -21.39
C GLY A 314 59.48 -17.95 -20.17
N ALA A 315 58.17 -17.72 -20.30
CA ALA A 315 57.23 -17.81 -19.17
C ALA A 315 57.24 -19.19 -18.48
N THR A 316 57.43 -20.28 -19.23
CA THR A 316 57.52 -21.64 -18.70
C THR A 316 58.94 -22.03 -18.25
N ALA A 317 59.97 -21.25 -18.62
CA ALA A 317 61.37 -21.62 -18.38
C ALA A 317 61.69 -21.80 -16.89
N ALA A 318 61.07 -20.99 -16.03
CA ALA A 318 61.23 -21.11 -14.59
C ALA A 318 60.63 -22.41 -14.03
N VAL A 319 59.51 -22.89 -14.60
CA VAL A 319 58.88 -24.17 -14.26
C VAL A 319 59.71 -25.34 -14.79
N GLU A 320 60.22 -25.24 -16.02
CA GLU A 320 61.11 -26.25 -16.63
C GLU A 320 62.40 -26.41 -15.82
N SER A 321 62.99 -25.31 -15.37
CA SER A 321 64.18 -25.33 -14.51
C SER A 321 63.93 -26.09 -13.20
N VAL A 322 62.74 -25.91 -12.59
CA VAL A 322 62.34 -26.68 -11.41
C VAL A 322 62.25 -28.18 -11.72
N ILE A 323 61.68 -28.57 -12.86
CA ILE A 323 61.59 -29.99 -13.27
C ILE A 323 63.00 -30.59 -13.43
N VAL A 324 63.89 -29.88 -14.11
CA VAL A 324 65.29 -30.32 -14.32
C VAL A 324 66.04 -30.46 -13.00
N ALA A 325 65.94 -29.46 -12.11
CA ALA A 325 66.56 -29.50 -10.80
C ALA A 325 66.06 -30.71 -9.98
N ARG A 326 64.76 -31.01 -10.03
CA ARG A 326 64.19 -32.19 -9.37
C ARG A 326 64.69 -33.51 -9.94
N LEU A 327 64.75 -33.66 -11.26
CA LEU A 327 65.28 -34.87 -11.90
C LEU A 327 66.77 -35.10 -11.57
N ARG A 328 67.50 -34.04 -11.24
CA ARG A 328 68.90 -34.09 -10.78
C ARG A 328 69.06 -34.30 -9.28
N GLY A 329 67.97 -34.29 -8.51
CA GLY A 329 67.99 -34.38 -7.05
C GLY A 329 68.53 -33.11 -6.35
N GLU A 330 68.49 -31.96 -7.03
CA GLU A 330 68.93 -30.68 -6.45
C GLU A 330 67.93 -30.18 -5.40
N PRO A 331 68.40 -29.60 -4.27
CA PRO A 331 67.51 -29.06 -3.25
C PRO A 331 66.80 -27.79 -3.75
N LEU A 332 65.48 -27.73 -3.56
CA LEU A 332 64.65 -26.58 -3.95
C LEU A 332 64.22 -25.77 -2.73
N GLU A 333 64.23 -24.44 -2.87
CA GLU A 333 63.64 -23.55 -1.87
C GLU A 333 62.11 -23.62 -1.96
N LEU A 334 61.50 -24.28 -0.97
CA LEU A 334 60.06 -24.41 -0.85
C LEU A 334 59.49 -23.27 -0.02
N ALA A 335 58.47 -22.60 -0.55
CA ALA A 335 57.71 -21.60 0.17
C ALA A 335 56.31 -22.16 0.50
N SER A 336 55.79 -21.79 1.67
CA SER A 336 54.38 -22.06 1.97
C SER A 336 53.50 -21.26 1.03
N THR A 337 52.60 -21.94 0.33
CA THR A 337 51.66 -21.32 -0.63
C THR A 337 50.45 -20.69 0.06
N SER A 338 50.18 -21.06 1.32
CA SER A 338 49.01 -20.59 2.09
C SER A 338 49.34 -19.61 3.23
N GLY A 339 50.62 -19.33 3.50
CA GLY A 339 51.04 -18.86 4.84
C GLY A 339 51.17 -17.35 5.11
N ASN A 340 51.17 -16.46 4.12
CA ASN A 340 51.60 -15.05 4.34
C ASN A 340 50.54 -13.97 4.05
N GLY A 341 49.25 -14.29 4.06
CA GLY A 341 48.17 -13.29 3.88
C GLY A 341 48.09 -12.65 2.48
N ARG A 342 48.75 -13.24 1.47
CA ARG A 342 48.79 -12.69 0.10
C ARG A 342 47.67 -13.20 -0.82
N PHE A 343 46.99 -14.29 -0.46
CA PHE A 343 45.97 -14.90 -1.30
C PHE A 343 44.81 -15.46 -0.48
N GLU A 344 43.70 -14.71 -0.44
CA GLU A 344 42.45 -15.13 0.20
C GLU A 344 41.51 -15.75 -0.85
N TYR A 345 40.86 -16.85 -0.45
CA TYR A 345 39.89 -17.55 -1.29
C TYR A 345 38.79 -18.18 -0.43
N ASP A 346 37.63 -18.39 -1.04
CA ASP A 346 36.49 -19.05 -0.41
C ASP A 346 36.09 -20.27 -1.26
N GLU A 347 36.22 -21.47 -0.68
CA GLU A 347 35.92 -22.73 -1.35
C GLU A 347 34.43 -22.88 -1.71
N SER A 348 33.53 -22.14 -1.07
CA SER A 348 32.10 -22.18 -1.34
C SER A 348 31.77 -21.86 -2.81
N TRP A 349 32.63 -21.06 -3.48
CA TRP A 349 32.47 -20.72 -4.89
C TRP A 349 32.62 -21.92 -5.84
N LEU A 350 33.31 -22.99 -5.41
CA LEU A 350 33.40 -24.24 -6.18
C LEU A 350 32.12 -25.08 -6.09
N ALA A 351 31.38 -24.97 -4.99
CA ALA A 351 30.12 -25.69 -4.74
C ALA A 351 28.89 -24.79 -4.90
N PHE A 352 29.00 -23.75 -5.72
CA PHE A 352 27.96 -22.75 -5.87
C PHE A 352 26.67 -23.34 -6.44
N SER A 353 25.60 -23.19 -5.67
CA SER A 353 24.25 -23.59 -6.05
C SER A 353 23.34 -22.37 -6.12
N LYS A 354 22.55 -22.25 -7.18
CA LYS A 354 21.53 -21.21 -7.28
C LYS A 354 20.36 -21.51 -6.32
N PRO A 355 19.71 -20.47 -5.75
CA PRO A 355 18.48 -20.67 -4.98
C PRO A 355 17.35 -21.21 -5.88
N SER A 356 16.37 -21.86 -5.26
CA SER A 356 15.20 -22.39 -5.97
C SER A 356 14.42 -21.26 -6.66
N GLN A 357 14.00 -21.48 -7.90
CA GLN A 357 13.18 -20.52 -8.64
C GLN A 357 11.85 -20.22 -7.95
N ALA A 358 11.28 -21.19 -7.21
CA ALA A 358 10.05 -21.00 -6.46
C ALA A 358 10.23 -19.99 -5.31
N ASP A 359 11.36 -20.10 -4.59
CA ASP A 359 11.68 -19.21 -3.48
C ASP A 359 11.90 -17.78 -3.98
N VAL A 360 12.68 -17.63 -5.06
CA VAL A 360 12.96 -16.34 -5.70
C VAL A 360 11.69 -15.73 -6.28
N GLY A 361 10.86 -16.51 -6.98
CA GLY A 361 9.60 -16.04 -7.57
C GLY A 361 8.60 -15.52 -6.54
N SER A 362 8.63 -16.03 -5.31
CA SER A 362 7.74 -15.57 -4.23
C SER A 362 8.06 -14.16 -3.71
N VAL A 363 9.30 -13.69 -3.90
CA VAL A 363 9.82 -12.42 -3.35
C VAL A 363 10.27 -11.43 -4.41
N SER A 364 10.59 -11.89 -5.61
CA SER A 364 11.04 -11.04 -6.72
C SER A 364 9.95 -10.04 -7.12
N GLY A 365 10.37 -8.83 -7.46
CA GLY A 365 9.46 -7.75 -7.84
C GLY A 365 8.60 -7.22 -6.69
N ARG A 366 8.99 -7.45 -5.43
CA ARG A 366 8.29 -6.93 -4.25
C ARG A 366 9.08 -5.84 -3.55
N TRP A 367 8.32 -5.00 -2.84
CA TRP A 367 8.86 -3.96 -1.97
C TRP A 367 9.12 -4.51 -0.58
N PHE A 368 10.25 -4.12 -0.02
CA PHE A 368 10.66 -4.45 1.33
C PHE A 368 10.95 -3.19 2.13
N VAL A 369 10.70 -3.27 3.43
CA VAL A 369 10.88 -2.18 4.41
C VAL A 369 11.81 -2.66 5.52
N GLU A 370 12.82 -1.85 5.78
CA GLU A 370 13.73 -1.96 6.92
C GLU A 370 13.49 -0.77 7.86
N GLY A 371 13.43 -1.04 9.17
CA GLY A 371 13.09 -0.04 10.19
C GLY A 371 11.59 0.23 10.35
N SER A 372 11.27 1.38 10.97
CA SER A 372 9.90 1.78 11.32
C SER A 372 9.70 3.30 11.30
N GLY A 373 8.48 3.74 10.98
CA GLY A 373 8.10 5.15 11.05
C GLY A 373 8.84 6.03 10.03
N ALA A 374 9.29 7.21 10.45
CA ALA A 374 9.95 8.17 9.56
C ALA A 374 11.31 7.70 9.04
N SER A 375 12.00 6.85 9.80
CA SER A 375 13.31 6.28 9.42
C SER A 375 13.23 5.08 8.47
N GLU A 376 12.03 4.69 8.03
CA GLU A 376 11.84 3.56 7.13
C GLU A 376 12.67 3.66 5.85
N GLN A 377 13.38 2.58 5.57
CA GLN A 377 14.16 2.39 4.36
C GLN A 377 13.44 1.40 3.46
N ARG A 378 13.04 1.84 2.28
CA ARG A 378 12.27 1.04 1.32
C ARG A 378 13.15 0.63 0.16
N ARG A 379 13.17 -0.67 -0.13
CA ARG A 379 14.00 -1.26 -1.18
C ARG A 379 13.14 -2.17 -2.04
N TYR A 380 13.31 -2.05 -3.34
CA TYR A 380 12.65 -2.92 -4.32
C TYR A 380 13.58 -4.07 -4.67
N PHE A 381 13.10 -5.31 -4.51
CA PHE A 381 13.79 -6.50 -5.03
C PHE A 381 13.68 -6.45 -6.54
N PHE A 382 14.71 -5.91 -7.20
CA PHE A 382 14.67 -5.67 -8.64
C PHE A 382 14.99 -6.93 -9.43
N ALA A 383 16.05 -7.65 -9.06
CA ALA A 383 16.45 -8.89 -9.69
C ALA A 383 17.35 -9.70 -8.77
N LEU A 384 17.45 -11.00 -9.03
CA LEU A 384 18.51 -11.84 -8.47
C LEU A 384 19.65 -11.90 -9.50
N LEU A 385 20.86 -11.53 -9.08
CA LEU A 385 22.08 -11.74 -9.84
C LEU A 385 22.49 -13.21 -9.67
N GLU A 386 22.03 -14.06 -10.60
CA GLU A 386 22.17 -15.52 -10.50
C GLU A 386 23.63 -16.01 -10.44
N GLU A 387 24.57 -15.23 -10.97
CA GLU A 387 25.99 -15.57 -10.98
C GLU A 387 26.64 -15.40 -9.59
N THR A 388 26.08 -14.57 -8.71
CA THR A 388 26.62 -14.31 -7.38
C THR A 388 25.65 -14.64 -6.26
N ASN A 389 24.42 -15.07 -6.59
CA ASN A 389 23.31 -15.24 -5.64
C ASN A 389 23.07 -13.97 -4.82
N GLU A 390 23.11 -12.81 -5.46
CA GLU A 390 22.88 -11.53 -4.79
C GLU A 390 21.57 -10.90 -5.24
N VAL A 391 20.80 -10.40 -4.28
CA VAL A 391 19.63 -9.56 -4.54
C VAL A 391 20.12 -8.17 -4.94
N LEU A 392 19.70 -7.70 -6.11
CA LEU A 392 19.92 -6.34 -6.56
C LEU A 392 18.78 -5.44 -6.06
N TRP A 393 19.13 -4.50 -5.19
CA TRP A 393 18.18 -3.55 -4.61
C TRP A 393 18.13 -2.25 -5.40
N THR A 394 16.92 -1.75 -5.63
CA THR A 394 16.71 -0.42 -6.23
C THR A 394 15.67 0.39 -5.48
N ASN A 395 15.61 1.69 -5.77
CA ASN A 395 14.54 2.58 -5.31
C ASN A 395 13.26 2.45 -6.15
N GLY A 396 13.08 1.36 -6.90
CA GLY A 396 12.00 1.20 -7.87
C GLY A 396 12.23 1.95 -9.18
N PHE A 397 12.79 3.16 -9.20
CA PHE A 397 12.98 3.94 -10.43
C PHE A 397 14.26 3.61 -11.22
N GLY A 398 14.96 2.52 -10.87
CA GLY A 398 16.18 2.08 -11.54
C GLY A 398 17.48 2.66 -10.96
N VAL A 399 17.42 3.36 -9.82
CA VAL A 399 18.64 3.72 -9.08
C VAL A 399 19.04 2.57 -8.17
N LYS A 400 20.28 2.10 -8.29
CA LYS A 400 20.85 1.05 -7.42
C LYS A 400 20.99 1.55 -5.98
N LEU A 401 20.48 0.77 -5.04
CA LEU A 401 20.67 0.99 -3.60
C LEU A 401 21.80 0.11 -3.04
N GLY A 402 22.04 -1.06 -3.65
CA GLY A 402 23.09 -1.98 -3.24
C GLY A 402 22.80 -3.40 -3.67
N THR A 403 23.63 -4.32 -3.21
CA THR A 403 23.44 -5.77 -3.35
C THR A 403 23.53 -6.44 -1.98
N THR A 404 22.85 -7.57 -1.83
CA THR A 404 22.91 -8.37 -0.60
C THR A 404 22.90 -9.84 -0.98
N SER A 405 23.66 -10.68 -0.29
CA SER A 405 23.63 -12.12 -0.59
C SER A 405 22.24 -12.70 -0.32
N TRP A 406 21.88 -13.77 -1.04
CA TRP A 406 20.60 -14.44 -0.86
C TRP A 406 20.46 -15.00 0.57
N SER A 407 21.54 -15.51 1.15
CA SER A 407 21.55 -15.99 2.54
C SER A 407 21.24 -14.87 3.52
N ASP A 408 21.89 -13.71 3.40
CA ASP A 408 21.67 -12.58 4.30
C ASP A 408 20.26 -12.01 4.13
N PHE A 409 19.73 -12.00 2.91
CA PHE A 409 18.34 -11.60 2.64
C PHE A 409 17.34 -12.53 3.35
N VAL A 410 17.51 -13.84 3.22
CA VAL A 410 16.65 -14.83 3.88
C VAL A 410 16.76 -14.71 5.40
N GLU A 411 17.97 -14.55 5.93
CA GLU A 411 18.20 -14.37 7.36
C GLU A 411 17.54 -13.09 7.88
N ALA A 412 17.72 -11.95 7.20
CA ALA A 412 17.11 -10.68 7.58
C ALA A 412 15.58 -10.73 7.57
N ARG A 413 15.00 -11.45 6.60
CA ARG A 413 13.55 -11.68 6.53
C ARG A 413 13.08 -12.58 7.68
N ASN A 414 13.77 -13.67 7.96
CA ASN A 414 13.42 -14.59 9.04
C ASN A 414 13.52 -13.93 10.42
N LYS A 415 14.46 -13.01 10.60
CA LYS A 415 14.59 -12.18 11.81
C LYS A 415 13.58 -11.03 11.89
N GLY A 416 12.75 -10.82 10.86
CA GLY A 416 11.78 -9.72 10.80
C GLY A 416 12.40 -8.33 10.61
N LEU A 417 13.70 -8.23 10.33
CA LEU A 417 14.39 -6.97 10.06
C LEU A 417 13.96 -6.39 8.71
N LEU A 418 13.65 -7.27 7.75
CA LEU A 418 13.19 -6.92 6.42
C LEU A 418 11.76 -7.43 6.19
N ARG A 419 10.79 -6.51 6.14
CA ARG A 419 9.36 -6.81 6.03
C ARG A 419 8.84 -6.53 4.63
N ILE A 420 7.93 -7.35 4.13
CA ILE A 420 7.26 -7.09 2.84
C ILE A 420 6.32 -5.90 3.04
N LEU A 421 6.40 -4.92 2.14
CA LEU A 421 5.44 -3.81 2.10
C LEU A 421 4.10 -4.35 1.56
N PRO A 422 2.97 -4.18 2.28
CA PRO A 422 1.66 -4.65 1.83
C PRO A 422 1.26 -4.08 0.47
N ALA A 423 0.39 -4.79 -0.25
CA ALA A 423 -0.15 -4.29 -1.52
C ALA A 423 -0.87 -2.94 -1.31
N THR A 424 -0.69 -2.02 -2.27
CA THR A 424 -1.43 -0.74 -2.27
C THR A 424 -2.85 -0.99 -2.74
N ARG A 425 -3.78 -0.21 -2.21
CA ARG A 425 -5.10 -0.02 -2.82
C ARG A 425 -5.08 1.29 -3.62
N GLN A 426 -5.73 1.30 -4.77
CA GLN A 426 -5.93 2.53 -5.53
C GLN A 426 -6.93 3.42 -4.77
N PHE A 427 -6.74 4.73 -4.84
CA PHE A 427 -7.67 5.71 -4.32
C PHE A 427 -9.07 5.52 -4.89
N GLN A 428 -9.20 5.22 -6.19
CA GLN A 428 -10.52 4.99 -6.80
C GLN A 428 -11.29 3.82 -6.17
N ASP A 429 -10.60 2.74 -5.80
CA ASP A 429 -11.22 1.59 -5.14
C ASP A 429 -11.66 1.94 -3.72
N VAL A 430 -10.78 2.63 -2.97
CA VAL A 430 -11.08 3.08 -1.60
C VAL A 430 -12.23 4.09 -1.59
N LEU A 431 -12.25 5.01 -2.55
CA LEU A 431 -13.31 5.99 -2.73
C LEU A 431 -14.63 5.29 -3.00
N ARG A 432 -14.67 4.35 -3.96
CA ARG A 432 -15.86 3.58 -4.29
C ARG A 432 -16.43 2.89 -3.06
N GLU A 433 -15.61 2.17 -2.31
CA GLU A 433 -16.04 1.46 -1.10
C GLU A 433 -16.55 2.42 -0.03
N SER A 434 -15.79 3.50 0.23
CA SER A 434 -16.17 4.50 1.24
C SER A 434 -17.52 5.15 0.90
N VAL A 435 -17.74 5.53 -0.36
CA VAL A 435 -19.01 6.13 -0.78
C VAL A 435 -20.16 5.12 -0.70
N ILE A 436 -19.95 3.87 -1.11
CA ILE A 436 -20.98 2.82 -1.01
C ILE A 436 -21.37 2.57 0.46
N GLU A 437 -20.39 2.45 1.37
CA GLU A 437 -20.65 2.29 2.80
C GLU A 437 -21.47 3.46 3.37
N LEU A 438 -21.09 4.69 3.03
CA LEU A 438 -21.80 5.89 3.48
C LEU A 438 -23.21 5.99 2.88
N HIS A 439 -23.38 5.62 1.62
CA HIS A 439 -24.67 5.59 0.97
C HIS A 439 -25.60 4.57 1.63
N GLN A 440 -25.11 3.36 1.91
CA GLN A 440 -25.87 2.33 2.60
C GLN A 440 -26.30 2.78 4.00
N ASN A 441 -25.40 3.43 4.75
CA ASN A 441 -25.74 4.01 6.05
C ASN A 441 -26.82 5.09 5.91
N TYR A 442 -26.68 6.00 4.95
CA TYR A 442 -27.69 7.02 4.65
C TYR A 442 -29.06 6.41 4.32
N GLN A 443 -29.12 5.41 3.44
CA GLN A 443 -30.36 4.71 3.08
C GLN A 443 -31.01 4.05 4.30
N SER A 444 -30.21 3.37 5.14
CA SER A 444 -30.70 2.76 6.38
C SER A 444 -31.31 3.81 7.32
N GLN A 445 -30.65 4.96 7.48
CA GLN A 445 -31.17 6.07 8.28
C GLN A 445 -32.45 6.65 7.70
N LEU A 446 -32.53 6.80 6.37
CA LEU A 446 -33.71 7.31 5.68
C LEU A 446 -34.92 6.39 5.91
N GLU A 447 -34.74 5.08 5.74
CA GLU A 447 -35.77 4.08 6.02
C GLU A 447 -36.24 4.12 7.48
N GLN A 448 -35.29 4.24 8.43
CA GLN A 448 -35.61 4.34 9.85
C GLN A 448 -36.44 5.60 10.14
N ARG A 449 -36.06 6.76 9.58
CA ARG A 449 -36.81 8.01 9.72
C ARG A 449 -38.20 7.91 9.09
N GLN A 450 -38.33 7.29 7.93
CA GLN A 450 -39.62 7.08 7.27
C GLN A 450 -40.53 6.13 8.08
N LYS A 451 -39.99 5.03 8.61
CA LYS A 451 -40.72 4.10 9.49
C LYS A 451 -41.17 4.82 10.78
N ALA A 452 -40.29 5.61 11.40
CA ALA A 452 -40.62 6.38 12.59
C ALA A 452 -41.70 7.45 12.29
N ALA A 453 -41.62 8.16 11.16
CA ALA A 453 -42.62 9.14 10.77
C ALA A 453 -43.99 8.52 10.49
N ARG A 454 -44.04 7.35 9.83
CA ARG A 454 -45.28 6.58 9.63
C ARG A 454 -45.86 6.13 10.97
N ALA A 455 -45.05 5.54 11.85
CA ALA A 455 -45.50 5.12 13.18
C ALA A 455 -46.01 6.30 14.01
N ALA A 456 -45.35 7.47 13.96
CA ALA A 456 -45.80 8.67 14.65
C ALA A 456 -47.13 9.20 14.09
N LYS A 457 -47.32 9.14 12.77
CA LYS A 457 -48.59 9.51 12.13
C LYS A 457 -49.72 8.56 12.53
N ASP A 458 -49.47 7.24 12.49
CA ASP A 458 -50.45 6.22 12.88
C ASP A 458 -50.83 6.37 14.37
N GLN A 459 -49.85 6.65 15.24
CA GLN A 459 -50.10 6.94 16.65
C GLN A 459 -50.91 8.23 16.84
N ALA A 460 -50.62 9.28 16.09
CA ALA A 460 -51.36 10.53 16.15
C ALA A 460 -52.81 10.37 15.65
N GLU A 461 -53.03 9.63 14.57
CA GLU A 461 -54.36 9.29 14.06
C GLU A 461 -55.13 8.41 15.05
N ALA A 462 -54.50 7.38 15.62
CA ALA A 462 -55.10 6.54 16.66
C ALA A 462 -55.47 7.35 17.92
N LEU A 463 -54.63 8.32 18.31
CA LEU A 463 -54.92 9.22 19.43
C LEU A 463 -56.12 10.13 19.10
N ARG A 464 -56.16 10.71 17.89
CA ARG A 464 -57.29 11.53 17.42
C ARG A 464 -58.59 10.74 17.40
N SER A 465 -58.60 9.54 16.83
CA SER A 465 -59.80 8.68 16.81
C SER A 465 -60.25 8.27 18.21
N ARG A 466 -59.32 8.08 19.17
CA ARG A 466 -59.68 7.83 20.58
C ARG A 466 -60.31 9.05 21.25
N ILE A 467 -59.80 10.25 20.98
CA ILE A 467 -60.37 11.50 21.50
C ILE A 467 -61.77 11.70 20.92
N GLU A 468 -61.93 11.57 19.60
CA GLU A 468 -63.24 11.70 18.92
C GLU A 468 -64.26 10.66 19.41
N ALA A 469 -63.86 9.39 19.59
CA ALA A 469 -64.74 8.36 20.12
C ALA A 469 -65.14 8.62 21.59
N ALA A 470 -64.22 9.16 22.41
CA ALA A 470 -64.53 9.55 23.77
C ALA A 470 -65.48 10.76 23.83
N GLU A 471 -65.31 11.74 22.93
CA GLU A 471 -66.22 12.87 22.80
C GLU A 471 -67.60 12.45 22.29
N ALA A 472 -67.67 11.54 21.31
CA ALA A 472 -68.92 10.99 20.81
C ALA A 472 -69.69 10.25 21.91
N ARG A 473 -69.00 9.40 22.70
CA ARG A 473 -69.62 8.73 23.86
C ARG A 473 -70.16 9.71 24.89
N LYS A 474 -69.41 10.77 25.23
CA LYS A 474 -69.89 11.82 26.13
C LYS A 474 -71.12 12.54 25.57
N ARG A 475 -71.19 12.77 24.25
CA ARG A 475 -72.36 13.37 23.60
C ARG A 475 -73.58 12.44 23.65
N GLU A 476 -73.38 11.14 23.39
CA GLU A 476 -74.43 10.13 23.49
C GLU A 476 -74.95 9.99 24.93
N GLU A 477 -74.07 10.00 25.93
CA GLU A 477 -74.45 10.01 27.35
C GLU A 477 -75.28 11.25 27.71
N LEU A 478 -74.84 12.45 27.30
CA LEU A 478 -75.59 13.69 27.51
C LEU A 478 -76.95 13.70 26.80
N GLU A 479 -77.05 13.13 25.59
CA GLU A 479 -78.33 12.99 24.88
C GLU A 479 -79.27 12.01 25.57
N LEU A 480 -78.75 10.90 26.10
CA LEU A 480 -79.51 9.93 26.89
C LEU A 480 -80.03 10.58 28.17
N GLU A 481 -79.18 11.27 28.94
CA GLU A 481 -79.59 12.00 30.14
C GLU A 481 -80.68 13.05 29.84
N ARG A 482 -80.55 13.77 28.72
CA ARG A 482 -81.56 14.74 28.29
C ARG A 482 -82.89 14.09 27.95
N ARG A 483 -82.88 12.96 27.24
CA ARG A 483 -84.09 12.19 26.92
C ARG A 483 -84.76 11.61 28.18
N GLU A 484 -83.97 11.16 29.15
CA GLU A 484 -84.50 10.69 30.43
C GLU A 484 -85.12 11.83 31.24
N ALA A 485 -84.48 13.01 31.27
CA ALA A 485 -85.03 14.20 31.91
C ALA A 485 -86.35 14.67 31.25
N GLU A 486 -86.43 14.66 29.91
CA GLU A 486 -87.65 15.00 29.17
C GLU A 486 -88.78 14.00 29.45
N ARG A 487 -88.48 12.70 29.55
CA ARG A 487 -89.48 11.68 29.94
C ARG A 487 -89.98 11.88 31.37
N ALA A 488 -89.07 12.14 32.31
CA ALA A 488 -89.44 12.41 33.70
C ALA A 488 -90.31 13.68 33.83
N GLN A 489 -90.02 14.72 33.05
CA GLN A 489 -90.86 15.93 32.99
C GLN A 489 -92.24 15.64 32.39
N ALA A 490 -92.31 14.87 31.30
CA ALA A 490 -93.59 14.49 30.70
C ALA A 490 -94.45 13.63 31.64
N GLU A 491 -93.84 12.69 32.37
CA GLU A 491 -94.50 11.90 33.41
C GLU A 491 -95.00 12.78 34.56
N GLN A 492 -94.20 13.75 35.01
CA GLN A 492 -94.63 14.72 36.02
C GLN A 492 -95.80 15.60 35.52
N GLU A 493 -95.74 16.10 34.29
CA GLU A 493 -96.84 16.86 33.70
C GLU A 493 -98.12 16.03 33.57
N GLN A 494 -97.99 14.76 33.18
CA GLN A 494 -99.12 13.86 33.06
C GLN A 494 -99.73 13.55 34.43
N GLN A 495 -98.91 13.29 35.45
CA GLN A 495 -99.38 13.15 36.84
C GLN A 495 -100.06 14.42 37.35
N GLN A 496 -99.56 15.61 37.01
CA GLN A 496 -100.21 16.88 37.37
C GLN A 496 -101.55 17.06 36.65
N ARG A 497 -101.66 16.66 35.38
CA ARG A 497 -102.94 16.68 34.64
C ARG A 497 -103.95 15.71 35.24
N GLU A 498 -103.52 14.49 35.55
CA GLU A 498 -104.36 13.48 36.20
C GLU A 498 -104.80 13.93 37.61
N GLN A 499 -103.92 14.57 38.39
CA GLN A 499 -104.29 15.17 39.67
C GLN A 499 -105.30 16.31 39.52
N ARG A 500 -105.13 17.20 38.52
CA ARG A 500 -106.10 18.27 38.22
C ARG A 500 -107.45 17.72 37.78
N GLU A 501 -107.46 16.67 36.96
CA GLU A 501 -108.70 15.99 36.54
C GLU A 501 -109.37 15.27 37.71
N ALA A 502 -108.60 14.61 38.58
CA ALA A 502 -109.13 13.98 39.79
C ALA A 502 -109.69 15.00 40.79
N GLU A 503 -109.07 16.19 40.93
CA GLU A 503 -109.61 17.31 41.71
C GLU A 503 -110.87 17.90 41.08
N ALA A 504 -110.94 18.02 39.75
CA ALA A 504 -112.15 18.45 39.03
C ALA A 504 -113.31 17.45 39.20
N LEU A 505 -113.03 16.14 39.17
CA LEU A 505 -114.00 15.08 39.45
C LEU A 505 -114.46 15.07 40.91
N ARG A 506 -113.57 15.36 41.87
CA ARG A 506 -113.95 15.58 43.30
C ARG A 506 -114.81 16.83 43.48
N ALA A 507 -114.53 17.91 42.75
CA ALA A 507 -115.35 19.12 42.75
C ALA A 507 -116.73 18.90 42.11
N HIS A 508 -116.83 18.04 41.08
CA HIS A 508 -118.11 17.69 40.47
C HIS A 508 -118.97 16.82 41.40
N ARG A 509 -118.38 15.83 42.07
CA ARG A 509 -119.06 15.01 43.11
C ARG A 509 -119.53 15.82 44.32
N LYS A 510 -118.89 16.95 44.63
CA LYS A 510 -119.31 17.85 45.73
C LYS A 510 -120.47 18.78 45.36
N LYS A 511 -120.80 18.95 44.07
CA LYS A 511 -121.93 19.78 43.60
C LYS A 511 -123.26 19.03 43.54
N ASP A 512 -123.26 17.71 43.48
CA ASP A 512 -124.47 16.87 43.39
C ASP A 512 -125.00 16.33 44.74
N TRP A 513 -124.47 16.81 45.87
CA TRP A 513 -124.96 16.43 47.20
C TRP A 513 -125.67 17.61 47.89
N ARG A 514 -126.99 17.69 47.71
CA ARG A 514 -127.91 18.39 48.63
C ARG A 514 -128.89 17.37 49.21
N PRO A 515 -128.88 17.09 50.51
CA PRO A 515 -130.01 16.48 51.20
C PRO A 515 -130.98 17.56 51.69
N ALA A 516 -132.26 17.23 51.59
CA ALA A 516 -133.42 17.99 52.03
C ALA A 516 -133.75 17.78 53.53
N ASN A 517 -134.50 18.74 54.09
CA ASN A 517 -135.30 18.71 55.34
C ASN A 517 -134.50 18.50 56.65
N ARG A 518 -134.66 19.34 57.68
CA ARG A 518 -135.86 19.88 58.33
C ARG A 518 -135.59 21.24 58.98
#